data_AF-A0A167NWC5-F1
#
_entry.id   AF-A0A167NWC5-F1
#
_cell.length_a   1.000
_cell.length_b   1.000
_cell.length_c   1.000
_cell.angle_alpha   90.00
_cell.angle_beta   90.00
_cell.angle_gamma   90.00
#
_symmetry.space_group_name_H-M   'P 1'
#
loop_
_entity.id
_entity.type
_entity.pdbx_description
1 polymer ?
#
loop_
_entity_poly.entity_id
_entity_poly.type
_entity_poly.pdbx_seq_one_letter_code
_entity_poly.pdbx_strand_id
1 'polypeptide(L)'
;LHSGQVHQRLGTCPLVLGMPVVLTTNYDVEAGIVNGTHGVLKGIRYQTDAQGRRHATSCLVHTPDLKGDPLPGLLPGHVPVLAD
;
A
#
# COMPACT_ATOMS: atom_id res chain seq x y z
N LEU A 1 24.60 1.38 -5.75
CA LEU A 1 23.71 1.56 -4.58
C LEU A 1 22.46 0.71 -4.82
N HIS A 2 22.45 -0.52 -4.32
CA HIS A 2 21.44 -1.56 -4.54
C HIS A 2 20.92 -2.05 -3.17
N SER A 3 20.32 -1.15 -2.38
CA SER A 3 19.79 -1.47 -1.06
C SER A 3 18.37 -0.92 -0.99
N GLY A 4 17.40 -1.73 -1.38
CA GLY A 4 16.00 -1.30 -1.45
C GLY A 4 15.08 -2.22 -2.26
N GLN A 5 15.64 -3.07 -3.13
CA GLN A 5 14.86 -4.15 -3.76
C GLN A 5 14.71 -5.33 -2.78
N VAL A 6 13.95 -5.12 -1.72
CA VAL A 6 13.27 -6.25 -1.10
C VAL A 6 12.19 -6.64 -2.11
N HIS A 7 12.28 -7.85 -2.64
CA HIS A 7 11.24 -8.49 -3.45
C HIS A 7 10.02 -8.76 -2.53
N GLN A 8 9.47 -7.71 -1.93
CA GLN A 8 8.26 -7.67 -1.12
C GLN A 8 7.10 -7.89 -2.07
N ARG A 9 6.97 -9.13 -2.55
CA ARG A 9 5.75 -9.59 -3.19
C ARG A 9 4.64 -9.34 -2.18
N LEU A 10 3.67 -8.50 -2.55
CA LEU A 10 2.43 -8.22 -1.80
C LEU A 10 1.54 -9.47 -1.57
N GLY A 11 2.10 -10.69 -1.62
CA GLY A 11 1.41 -11.96 -1.44
C GLY A 11 2.15 -13.00 -0.59
N THR A 12 3.37 -12.75 -0.09
CA THR A 12 4.02 -13.67 0.87
C THR A 12 3.67 -13.35 2.33
N CYS A 13 3.30 -12.11 2.64
CA CYS A 13 2.63 -11.76 3.90
C CYS A 13 1.12 -11.87 3.67
N PRO A 14 0.37 -12.67 4.46
CA PRO A 14 -1.08 -12.74 4.32
C PRO A 14 -1.70 -11.38 4.65
N LEU A 15 -2.08 -10.64 3.61
CA LEU A 15 -2.74 -9.35 3.74
C LEU A 15 -4.21 -9.55 4.12
N VAL A 16 -4.60 -9.08 5.31
CA VAL A 16 -5.97 -9.16 5.83
C VAL A 16 -6.51 -7.75 6.07
N LEU A 17 -7.74 -7.49 5.64
CA LEU A 17 -8.39 -6.20 5.89
C LEU A 17 -8.43 -5.91 7.40
N GLY A 18 -8.10 -4.68 7.76
CA GLY A 18 -7.98 -4.25 9.15
C GLY A 18 -6.61 -4.48 9.78
N MET A 19 -5.68 -5.16 9.10
CA MET A 19 -4.34 -5.35 9.65
C MET A 19 -3.55 -4.03 9.69
N PRO A 20 -2.75 -3.80 10.74
CA PRO A 20 -1.77 -2.73 10.74
C PRO A 20 -0.67 -3.05 9.74
N VAL A 21 -0.28 -2.04 8.97
CA VAL A 21 0.78 -2.10 7.96
C VAL A 21 1.74 -0.92 8.13
N VAL A 22 2.96 -1.11 7.63
CA VAL A 22 3.96 -0.05 7.53
C VAL A 22 4.33 0.10 6.06
N LEU A 23 4.29 1.32 5.55
CA LEU A 23 4.73 1.64 4.20
C LEU A 23 6.26 1.66 4.18
N THR A 24 6.86 0.95 3.22
CA THR A 24 8.32 0.79 3.13
C THR A 24 8.96 1.68 2.06
N THR A 25 8.16 2.49 1.37
CA THR A 25 8.61 3.36 0.28
C THR A 25 8.04 4.77 0.46
N ASN A 26 8.77 5.77 -0.03
CA ASN A 26 8.30 7.15 -0.08
C ASN A 26 7.37 7.29 -1.29
N TYR A 27 6.07 7.46 -1.06
CA TYR A 27 5.10 7.69 -2.13
C TYR A 27 4.84 9.17 -2.36
N ASP A 28 4.68 9.93 -1.27
CA ASP A 28 4.35 11.36 -1.31
C ASP A 28 4.91 12.03 -0.06
N VAL A 29 6.11 12.59 -0.21
CA VAL A 29 6.83 13.21 0.91
C VAL A 29 6.12 14.48 1.40
N GLU A 30 5.48 15.23 0.50
CA GLU A 30 4.76 16.46 0.85
C GLU A 30 3.49 16.15 1.64
N ALA A 31 2.80 15.06 1.27
CA ALA A 31 1.64 14.56 2.02
C ALA A 31 2.01 13.78 3.31
N GLY A 32 3.30 13.54 3.56
CA GLY A 32 3.79 12.79 4.73
C GLY A 32 3.73 11.27 4.58
N ILE A 33 3.60 10.75 3.35
CA ILE A 33 3.67 9.34 3.01
C ILE A 33 5.12 8.96 2.73
N VAL A 34 5.83 8.65 3.80
CA VAL A 34 7.24 8.27 3.79
C VAL A 34 7.42 6.83 4.26
N ASN A 35 8.61 6.28 4.03
CA ASN A 35 8.99 5.01 4.62
C ASN A 35 8.86 5.09 6.16
N GLY A 36 8.17 4.12 6.75
CA GLY A 36 7.83 4.10 8.17
C GLY A 36 6.43 4.62 8.46
N THR A 37 5.69 5.16 7.48
CA THR A 37 4.29 5.57 7.69
C THR A 37 3.45 4.37 8.07
N HIS A 38 2.77 4.47 9.21
CA HIS A 38 1.85 3.44 9.72
C HIS A 38 0.45 3.65 9.14
N GLY A 39 -0.26 2.56 8.90
CA GLY A 39 -1.66 2.62 8.47
C GLY A 39 -2.40 1.32 8.68
N VAL A 40 -3.67 1.32 8.27
CA VAL A 40 -4.55 0.17 8.35
C VAL A 40 -4.96 -0.24 6.94
N LEU A 41 -4.81 -1.52 6.61
CA LEU A 41 -5.21 -2.05 5.31
C LEU A 41 -6.74 -2.02 5.16
N LYS A 42 -7.26 -1.35 4.14
CA LYS A 42 -8.71 -1.18 3.87
C LYS A 42 -9.17 -1.86 2.59
N GLY A 43 -8.27 -2.14 1.65
CA GLY A 43 -8.62 -2.81 0.40
C GLY A 43 -7.41 -3.48 -0.22
N ILE A 44 -7.66 -4.55 -0.96
CA ILE A 44 -6.63 -5.25 -1.73
C ILE A 44 -7.22 -5.57 -3.10
N ARG A 45 -6.51 -5.19 -4.16
CA ARG A 45 -6.81 -5.56 -5.54
C ARG A 45 -5.86 -6.66 -5.96
N TYR A 46 -6.42 -7.67 -6.61
CA TYR A 46 -5.68 -8.80 -7.13
C TYR A 46 -5.89 -8.91 -8.64
N GLN A 47 -4.84 -9.33 -9.34
CA GLN A 47 -4.92 -9.84 -10.70
C GLN A 47 -4.68 -11.34 -10.67
N THR A 48 -5.41 -12.09 -11.48
CA THR A 48 -5.26 -13.53 -11.60
C THR A 48 -4.42 -13.85 -12.84
N ASP A 49 -3.37 -14.66 -12.68
CA ASP A 49 -2.55 -15.10 -13.81
C ASP A 49 -3.19 -16.28 -14.58
N ALA A 50 -2.57 -16.68 -15.69
CA ALA A 50 -3.07 -17.78 -16.53
C ALA A 50 -3.10 -19.14 -15.81
N GLN A 51 -2.40 -19.26 -14.68
CA GLN A 51 -2.34 -20.45 -13.83
C GLN A 51 -3.31 -20.36 -12.64
N GLY A 52 -4.16 -19.33 -12.59
CA GLY A 52 -5.16 -19.15 -11.54
C GLY A 52 -4.62 -18.58 -10.22
N ARG A 53 -3.37 -18.11 -10.18
CA ARG A 53 -2.77 -17.53 -8.96
C ARG A 53 -3.13 -16.06 -8.85
N ARG A 54 -3.47 -15.63 -7.64
CA ARG A 54 -3.83 -14.24 -7.33
C ARG A 54 -2.60 -13.47 -6.90
N HIS A 55 -2.26 -12.42 -7.64
CA HIS A 55 -1.18 -11.49 -7.35
C HIS A 55 -1.78 -10.16 -6.90
N ALA A 56 -1.42 -9.69 -5.71
CA ALA A 56 -1.86 -8.38 -5.25
C ALA A 56 -1.19 -7.30 -6.12
N THR A 57 -1.99 -6.45 -6.75
CA THR A 57 -1.52 -5.39 -7.65
C THR A 57 -1.58 -4.01 -7.02
N SER A 58 -2.48 -3.83 -6.06
CA SER A 58 -2.54 -2.63 -5.25
C SER A 58 -3.30 -2.87 -3.96
N CYS A 59 -3.05 -2.03 -2.97
CA CYS A 59 -3.71 -2.02 -1.69
C CYS A 59 -4.14 -0.59 -1.35
N LEU A 60 -5.21 -0.47 -0.57
CA LEU A 60 -5.67 0.80 -0.03
C LEU A 60 -5.33 0.82 1.45
N VAL A 61 -4.53 1.78 1.88
CA VAL A 61 -4.09 1.94 3.27
C VAL A 61 -4.69 3.22 3.82
N HIS A 62 -5.32 3.14 4.98
CA HIS A 62 -5.81 4.31 5.70
C HIS A 62 -4.76 4.76 6.72
N THR A 63 -4.31 6.00 6.58
CA THR A 63 -3.35 6.67 7.45
C THR A 63 -4.02 7.92 8.03
N PRO A 64 -4.36 7.95 9.33
CA PRO A 64 -5.06 9.08 9.93
C PRO A 64 -4.21 10.35 10.01
N ASP A 65 -2.88 10.20 10.03
CA ASP A 65 -1.92 11.31 10.14
C ASP A 65 -1.51 11.91 8.78
N LEU A 66 -2.21 11.53 7.70
CA LEU A 66 -1.93 12.03 6.36
C LEU A 66 -2.20 13.53 6.29
N LYS A 67 -1.24 14.28 5.74
CA LYS A 67 -1.39 15.71 5.44
C LYS A 67 -1.71 15.86 3.96
N GLY A 68 -2.65 16.73 3.60
CA GLY A 68 -3.01 16.97 2.21
C GLY A 68 -4.41 16.50 1.85
N ASP A 69 -4.85 16.90 0.66
CA ASP A 69 -6.20 16.64 0.18
C ASP A 69 -6.39 15.18 -0.23
N PRO A 70 -7.59 14.61 -0.05
CA PRO A 70 -7.90 13.27 -0.54
C PRO A 70 -7.71 13.19 -2.05
N LEU A 71 -7.13 12.08 -2.50
CA LEU A 71 -7.09 11.77 -3.93
C LEU A 71 -8.53 11.67 -4.48
N PRO A 72 -8.80 12.17 -5.70
CA PRO A 72 -10.12 12.12 -6.30
C PRO A 72 -10.71 10.69 -6.29
N GLY A 73 -11.89 10.54 -5.72
CA GLY A 73 -12.58 9.25 -5.60
C GLY A 73 -12.16 8.38 -4.41
N LEU A 74 -11.27 8.87 -3.54
CA LEU A 74 -10.90 8.23 -2.28
C LEU A 74 -11.38 9.05 -1.08
N LEU A 75 -11.59 8.36 0.04
CA LEU A 75 -11.89 9.01 1.31
C LEU A 75 -10.63 9.69 1.88
N PRO A 76 -10.77 10.74 2.70
CA PRO A 76 -9.65 11.33 3.43
C PRO A 76 -8.78 10.28 4.13
N GLY A 77 -7.46 10.49 4.09
CA GLY A 77 -6.47 9.59 4.69
C GLY A 77 -6.29 8.25 3.97
N HIS A 78 -6.96 8.00 2.84
CA HIS A 78 -6.78 6.76 2.09
C HIS A 78 -5.73 6.92 0.99
N VAL A 79 -4.73 6.04 1.05
CA VAL A 79 -3.57 6.03 0.18
C VAL A 79 -3.58 4.75 -0.66
N PRO A 80 -3.60 4.83 -2.00
CA PRO A 80 -3.38 3.69 -2.86
C PRO A 80 -1.88 3.37 -2.92
N VAL A 81 -1.53 2.13 -2.60
CA VAL A 81 -0.18 1.58 -2.66
C VAL A 81 -0.17 0.59 -3.82
N LEU A 82 0.66 0.84 -4.83
CA LEU A 82 0.78 -0.02 -6.01
C LEU A 82 1.88 -1.06 -5.80
N ALA A 83 1.71 -2.24 -6.40
CA ALA A 83 2.77 -3.24 -6.51
C ALA A 83 3.89 -2.72 -7.43
N ASP A 84 5.15 -2.90 -7.02
CA ASP A 84 6.36 -2.69 -7.84
C ASP A 84 6.53 -3.77 -8.91
#